data_AF-A0A9Q1AP23-F1
#
_entry.id   AF-A0A9Q1AP23-F1
#
_cell.length_a   1.000
_cell.length_b   1.000
_cell.length_c   1.000
_cell.angle_alpha   90.00
_cell.angle_beta   90.00
_cell.angle_gamma   90.00
#
_symmetry.space_group_name_H-M   'P 1'
#
loop_
_entity.id
_entity.type
_entity.pdbx_description
1 polymer ?
#
loop_
_entity_poly.entity_id
_entity_poly.type
_entity_poly.pdbx_seq_one_letter_code
_entity_poly.pdbx_strand_id
1 'polypeptide(L)'
;MKIPLFTWIFLIPFLTIFSGVNVVLVSGQCRDQRPLLELKNSLTGRVISLDLSFAGITGGLDDSSGLFSLQFLQNLNLSFNTFNTTLPVRFANLTDLISLNLSNAGFIGQIPNDISKLTKLVSLDLSTNSFLGGPALKTREA
;
A
#
# COMPACT_ATOMS: atom_id res chain seq x y z
N MET A 1 -15.55 27.00 -29.41
CA MET A 1 -16.21 26.13 -30.40
C MET A 1 -15.41 24.83 -30.49
N LYS A 2 -15.98 23.73 -29.98
CA LYS A 2 -15.69 22.29 -30.19
C LYS A 2 -14.22 21.85 -30.25
N ILE A 3 -13.74 21.27 -29.15
CA ILE A 3 -12.66 20.27 -29.14
C ILE A 3 -13.35 18.88 -29.18
N PRO A 4 -12.92 17.95 -30.04
CA PRO A 4 -13.71 16.77 -30.41
C PRO A 4 -13.66 15.66 -29.36
N LEU A 5 -14.73 14.87 -29.34
CA LEU A 5 -15.09 13.82 -28.36
C LEU A 5 -14.28 12.51 -28.50
N PHE A 6 -13.02 12.55 -28.92
CA PHE A 6 -12.29 11.35 -29.38
C PHE A 6 -10.87 11.17 -28.82
N THR A 7 -10.68 11.38 -27.53
CA THR A 7 -9.47 10.89 -26.82
C THR A 7 -9.76 10.01 -25.60
N TRP A 8 -11.01 9.58 -25.42
CA TRP A 8 -11.43 8.75 -24.28
C TRP A 8 -11.31 7.22 -24.55
N ILE A 9 -10.45 6.80 -25.47
CA ILE A 9 -10.27 5.37 -25.81
C ILE A 9 -8.86 4.84 -25.49
N PHE A 10 -7.91 5.68 -25.08
CA PHE A 10 -6.58 5.20 -24.65
C PHE A 10 -6.23 5.68 -23.25
N LEU A 11 -6.80 5.00 -22.24
CA LEU A 11 -6.21 4.76 -20.91
C LEU A 11 -7.28 4.12 -20.01
N ILE A 12 -7.77 2.95 -20.42
CA ILE A 12 -8.30 1.99 -19.44
C ILE A 12 -7.07 1.19 -18.99
N PRO A 13 -6.44 1.49 -17.84
CA PRO A 13 -5.60 0.48 -17.23
C PRO A 13 -6.54 -0.68 -16.89
N PHE A 14 -6.31 -1.79 -17.58
CA PHE A 14 -7.04 -3.04 -17.45
C PHE A 14 -7.28 -3.36 -15.97
N LEU A 15 -8.54 -3.25 -15.53
CA LEU A 15 -9.00 -3.89 -14.31
C LEU A 15 -9.08 -5.39 -14.62
N THR A 16 -8.00 -6.14 -14.43
CA THR A 16 -8.08 -7.60 -14.46
C THR A 16 -8.65 -8.07 -13.12
N ILE A 17 -9.98 -8.04 -13.01
CA ILE A 17 -10.70 -8.80 -11.99
C ILE A 17 -10.54 -10.27 -12.39
N PHE A 18 -9.59 -10.98 -11.79
CA PHE A 18 -9.58 -12.44 -11.89
C PHE A 18 -10.77 -12.99 -11.09
N SER A 19 -11.83 -13.30 -11.82
CA SER A 19 -12.87 -14.24 -11.40
C SER A 19 -12.20 -15.49 -10.82
N GLY A 20 -12.28 -15.65 -9.49
CA GLY A 20 -11.87 -16.88 -8.78
C GLY A 20 -10.87 -16.71 -7.64
N VAL A 21 -10.17 -15.58 -7.52
CA VAL A 21 -9.29 -15.29 -6.38
C VAL A 21 -9.58 -13.86 -5.91
N ASN A 22 -9.85 -13.66 -4.62
CA ASN A 22 -10.09 -12.34 -4.00
C ASN A 22 -8.78 -11.50 -3.93
N VAL A 23 -8.13 -11.31 -5.08
CA VAL A 23 -6.91 -10.53 -5.28
C VAL A 23 -7.31 -9.31 -6.11
N VAL A 24 -7.21 -8.13 -5.51
CA VAL A 24 -7.33 -6.88 -6.25
C VAL A 24 -5.92 -6.40 -6.56
N LEU A 25 -5.49 -6.58 -7.80
CA LEU A 25 -4.29 -5.94 -8.33
C LEU A 25 -4.68 -4.53 -8.80
N VAL A 26 -4.26 -3.50 -8.06
CA VAL A 26 -4.40 -2.11 -8.52
C VAL A 26 -3.03 -1.67 -9.05
N SER A 27 -2.73 -1.97 -10.31
CA SER A 27 -1.58 -1.39 -11.01
C SER A 27 -2.04 -0.15 -11.77
N GLY A 28 -1.84 1.04 -11.20
CA GLY A 28 -2.10 2.30 -11.89
C GLY A 28 -1.04 3.34 -11.55
N GLN A 29 -0.35 3.87 -12.56
CA GLN A 29 0.37 5.14 -12.45
C GLN A 29 -0.68 6.26 -12.30
N CYS A 30 -1.15 6.49 -11.08
CA CYS A 30 -2.11 7.54 -10.77
C CYS A 30 -1.38 8.89 -10.74
N ARG A 31 -1.61 9.76 -11.73
CA ARG A 31 -1.11 11.16 -11.73
C ARG A 31 -1.82 12.04 -10.71
N ASP A 32 -2.94 11.58 -10.12
CA ASP A 32 -3.64 12.25 -9.03
C ASP A 32 -3.29 11.61 -7.67
N GLN A 33 -2.67 12.42 -6.81
CA GLN A 33 -1.99 12.05 -5.57
C GLN A 33 -2.91 11.61 -4.40
N ARG A 34 -4.08 11.01 -4.66
CA ARG A 34 -5.01 10.53 -3.59
C ARG A 34 -5.54 9.09 -3.73
N PRO A 35 -4.75 8.08 -4.12
CA PRO A 35 -5.28 6.72 -4.33
C PRO A 35 -5.65 5.97 -3.04
N LEU A 36 -4.94 6.20 -1.93
CA LEU A 36 -5.11 5.39 -0.70
C LEU A 36 -6.30 5.79 0.18
N LEU A 37 -6.72 7.05 0.12
CA LEU A 37 -7.87 7.54 0.89
C LEU A 37 -9.20 7.04 0.31
N GLU A 38 -9.27 6.91 -1.02
CA GLU A 38 -10.47 6.47 -1.75
C GLU A 38 -10.64 4.95 -1.77
N LEU A 39 -9.61 4.21 -1.36
CA LEU A 39 -9.58 2.73 -1.30
C LEU A 39 -10.74 2.17 -0.48
N LYS A 40 -11.18 2.90 0.56
CA LYS A 40 -12.35 2.58 1.38
C LYS A 40 -13.66 2.53 0.59
N ASN A 41 -13.84 3.43 -0.38
CA ASN A 41 -15.08 3.56 -1.15
C ASN A 41 -15.06 2.71 -2.42
N SER A 42 -13.88 2.33 -2.92
CA SER A 42 -13.73 1.59 -4.16
C SER A 42 -13.78 0.06 -4.01
N LEU A 43 -13.50 -0.50 -2.82
CA LEU A 43 -13.48 -1.95 -2.60
C LEU A 43 -14.68 -2.41 -1.76
N THR A 44 -15.76 -2.80 -2.43
CA THR A 44 -17.00 -3.29 -1.78
C THR A 44 -17.00 -4.80 -1.48
N GLY A 45 -15.82 -5.43 -1.44
CA GLY A 45 -15.64 -6.88 -1.22
C GLY A 45 -14.66 -7.22 -0.09
N ARG A 46 -14.60 -8.50 0.31
CA ARG A 46 -13.62 -9.00 1.28
C ARG A 46 -12.24 -9.06 0.63
N VAL A 47 -11.42 -8.04 0.87
CA VAL A 47 -10.02 -7.98 0.39
C VAL A 47 -9.14 -8.81 1.32
N ILE A 48 -8.52 -9.86 0.78
CA ILE A 48 -7.62 -10.75 1.52
C ILE A 48 -6.17 -10.45 1.17
N SER A 49 -5.90 -10.12 -0.09
CA SER A 49 -4.56 -9.78 -0.57
C SER A 49 -4.61 -8.51 -1.40
N LEU A 50 -3.69 -7.59 -1.13
CA LEU A 50 -3.52 -6.32 -1.82
C LEU A 50 -2.05 -6.14 -2.20
N ASP A 51 -1.80 -6.05 -3.50
CA ASP A 51 -0.48 -5.72 -4.04
C ASP A 51 -0.54 -4.37 -4.74
N LEU A 52 0.21 -3.42 -4.17
CA LEU A 52 0.44 -2.08 -4.69
C LEU A 52 1.94 -1.84 -4.90
N SER A 53 2.72 -2.90 -5.13
CA SER A 53 4.14 -2.77 -5.41
C SER A 53 4.38 -2.04 -6.72
N PHE A 54 5.44 -1.24 -6.78
CA PHE A 54 5.79 -0.42 -7.96
C PHE A 54 4.66 0.50 -8.47
N ALA A 55 3.71 0.88 -7.62
CA ALA A 55 2.58 1.71 -8.00
C ALA A 55 2.94 3.22 -8.11
N GLY A 56 4.18 3.60 -7.79
CA GLY A 56 4.64 4.99 -7.82
C GLY A 56 3.96 5.87 -6.77
N ILE A 57 3.49 5.26 -5.67
CA ILE A 57 2.80 5.96 -4.59
C ILE A 57 3.81 6.85 -3.86
N THR A 58 3.44 8.13 -3.70
CA THR A 58 4.21 9.12 -2.95
C THR A 58 3.34 9.71 -1.84
N GLY A 59 3.88 9.83 -0.64
CA GLY A 59 3.12 10.31 0.52
C GLY A 59 1.80 9.56 0.74
N GLY A 60 0.86 10.18 1.47
CA GLY A 60 -0.53 9.73 1.52
C GLY A 60 -0.82 8.44 2.31
N LEU A 61 0.17 7.86 2.98
CA LEU A 61 -0.04 6.82 3.97
C LEU A 61 0.02 7.43 5.38
N ASP A 62 -1.14 7.90 5.85
CA ASP A 62 -1.38 8.45 7.18
C ASP A 62 -2.47 7.62 7.89
N ASP A 63 -2.69 7.87 9.18
CA ASP A 63 -3.66 7.14 10.00
C ASP A 63 -5.12 7.21 9.47
N SER A 64 -5.42 8.14 8.57
CA SER A 64 -6.73 8.32 7.94
C SER A 64 -6.94 7.48 6.67
N SER A 65 -5.89 6.81 6.19
CA SER A 65 -5.92 5.98 4.98
C SER A 65 -7.00 4.90 5.03
N GLY A 66 -7.71 4.74 3.90
CA GLY A 66 -8.71 3.69 3.72
C GLY A 66 -8.11 2.28 3.80
N LEU A 67 -6.80 2.13 3.61
CA LEU A 67 -6.06 0.89 3.75
C LEU A 67 -6.34 0.21 5.11
N PHE A 68 -6.37 0.99 6.19
CA PHE A 68 -6.53 0.47 7.55
C PHE A 68 -7.98 0.05 7.89
N SER A 69 -8.90 0.17 6.93
CA SER A 69 -10.27 -0.37 7.03
C SER A 69 -10.40 -1.81 6.49
N LEU A 70 -9.36 -2.34 5.82
CA LEU A 70 -9.36 -3.68 5.24
C LEU A 70 -9.08 -4.75 6.32
N GLN A 71 -10.04 -4.98 7.21
CA GLN A 71 -9.87 -5.84 8.40
C GLN A 71 -9.53 -7.31 8.10
N PHE A 72 -9.88 -7.81 6.90
CA PHE A 72 -9.63 -9.19 6.48
C PHE A 72 -8.33 -9.36 5.69
N LEU A 73 -7.52 -8.30 5.58
CA LEU A 73 -6.30 -8.31 4.79
C LEU A 73 -5.24 -9.20 5.45
N GLN A 74 -4.79 -10.21 4.73
CA GLN A 74 -3.75 -11.16 5.13
C GLN A 74 -2.41 -10.89 4.45
N ASN A 75 -2.43 -10.34 3.25
CA ASN A 75 -1.22 -10.06 2.47
C ASN A 75 -1.25 -8.62 2.00
N LEU A 76 -0.22 -7.86 2.36
CA LEU A 76 -0.04 -6.48 1.91
C LEU A 76 1.36 -6.28 1.36
N ASN A 77 1.43 -5.92 0.07
CA ASN A 77 2.67 -5.56 -0.59
C ASN A 77 2.62 -4.08 -1.00
N LEU A 78 3.44 -3.25 -0.35
CA LEU A 78 3.64 -1.84 -0.68
C LEU A 78 5.08 -1.56 -1.15
N SER A 79 5.82 -2.61 -1.52
CA SER A 79 7.23 -2.48 -1.87
C SER A 79 7.47 -1.60 -3.09
N PHE A 80 8.67 -1.03 -3.19
CA PHE A 80 9.08 -0.20 -4.33
C PHE A 80 8.14 1.00 -4.60
N ASN A 81 7.65 1.61 -3.53
CA ASN A 81 6.99 2.91 -3.55
C ASN A 81 7.88 3.98 -2.90
N THR A 82 7.41 5.22 -2.83
CA THR A 82 8.19 6.38 -2.38
C THR A 82 7.42 7.19 -1.35
N PHE A 83 7.03 6.55 -0.23
CA PHE A 83 6.18 7.19 0.78
C PHE A 83 6.84 8.41 1.44
N ASN A 84 8.13 8.32 1.79
CA ASN A 84 8.88 9.37 2.47
C ASN A 84 8.20 9.88 3.76
N THR A 85 7.52 8.97 4.47
CA THR A 85 6.82 9.22 5.74
C THR A 85 7.21 8.19 6.79
N THR A 86 6.85 8.43 8.05
CA THR A 86 6.94 7.42 9.11
C THR A 86 5.85 6.36 8.98
N LEU A 87 6.10 5.16 9.48
CA LEU A 87 5.07 4.11 9.57
C LEU A 87 3.91 4.55 10.47
N PRO A 88 2.66 4.58 9.97
CA PRO A 88 1.50 4.91 10.79
C PRO A 88 1.22 3.85 11.85
N VAL A 89 0.81 4.26 13.05
CA VAL A 89 0.44 3.33 14.14
C VAL A 89 -0.74 2.44 13.76
N ARG A 90 -1.57 2.90 12.81
CA ARG A 90 -2.76 2.19 12.33
C ARG A 90 -2.47 0.95 11.50
N PHE A 91 -1.22 0.66 11.15
CA PHE A 91 -0.84 -0.68 10.67
C PHE A 91 -1.32 -1.78 11.64
N ALA A 92 -1.30 -1.50 12.95
CA ALA A 92 -1.78 -2.41 13.98
C ALA A 92 -3.27 -2.79 13.89
N ASN A 93 -4.08 -2.06 13.11
CA ASN A 93 -5.49 -2.40 12.89
C ASN A 93 -5.67 -3.58 11.93
N LEU A 94 -4.67 -3.92 11.13
CA LEU A 94 -4.71 -4.99 10.15
C LEU A 94 -4.39 -6.33 10.82
N THR A 95 -5.17 -6.69 11.84
CA THR A 95 -4.90 -7.81 12.76
C THR A 95 -4.87 -9.19 12.10
N ASP A 96 -5.42 -9.30 10.88
CA ASP A 96 -5.40 -10.53 10.08
C ASP A 96 -4.15 -10.67 9.19
N LEU A 97 -3.24 -9.69 9.19
CA LEU A 97 -2.02 -9.74 8.39
C LEU A 97 -1.14 -10.95 8.73
N ILE A 98 -0.78 -11.69 7.67
CA ILE A 98 0.15 -12.81 7.68
C ILE A 98 1.47 -12.39 7.03
N SER A 99 1.43 -11.57 5.98
CA SER A 99 2.60 -11.10 5.26
C SER A 99 2.52 -9.61 4.96
N LEU A 100 3.55 -8.86 5.36
CA LEU A 100 3.69 -7.43 5.13
C LEU A 100 5.04 -7.14 4.46
N ASN A 101 5.01 -6.66 3.23
CA ASN A 101 6.19 -6.25 2.48
C ASN A 101 6.20 -4.74 2.26
N LEU A 102 7.13 -4.06 2.94
CA LEU A 102 7.39 -2.62 2.83
C LEU A 102 8.81 -2.35 2.29
N SER A 103 9.44 -3.37 1.67
CA SER A 103 10.80 -3.24 1.15
C SER A 103 10.90 -2.14 0.11
N ASN A 104 11.97 -1.36 0.15
CA ASN A 104 12.20 -0.25 -0.79
C ASN A 104 11.02 0.73 -0.92
N ALA A 105 10.19 0.91 0.12
CA ALA A 105 9.02 1.77 0.08
C ALA A 105 9.29 3.22 0.56
N GLY A 106 10.51 3.50 1.01
CA GLY A 106 10.93 4.84 1.43
C GLY A 106 10.33 5.30 2.76
N PHE A 107 9.97 4.39 3.66
CA PHE A 107 9.56 4.73 5.03
C PHE A 107 10.75 5.18 5.86
N ILE A 108 10.53 6.17 6.75
CA ILE A 108 11.57 6.78 7.59
C ILE A 108 11.23 6.69 9.07
N GLY A 109 12.22 6.95 9.93
CA GLY A 109 12.01 7.00 11.38
C GLY A 109 12.01 5.63 12.04
N GLN A 110 11.26 5.52 13.15
CA GLN A 110 11.20 4.32 13.98
C GLN A 110 10.02 3.43 13.61
N ILE A 111 10.18 2.12 13.77
CA ILE A 111 9.08 1.16 13.70
C ILE A 111 8.18 1.37 14.93
N PRO A 112 6.88 1.63 14.77
CA PRO A 112 5.97 1.78 15.91
C PRO A 112 5.87 0.47 16.71
N ASN A 113 5.90 0.58 18.04
CA ASN A 113 5.72 -0.59 18.91
C ASN A 113 4.39 -1.30 18.66
N ASP A 114 3.37 -0.57 18.21
CA ASP A 114 2.06 -1.13 17.84
C ASP A 114 2.12 -2.23 16.77
N ILE A 115 3.21 -2.33 15.99
CA ILE A 115 3.39 -3.43 15.05
C ILE A 115 3.38 -4.80 15.75
N SER A 116 3.71 -4.86 17.04
CA SER A 116 3.64 -6.08 17.86
C SER A 116 2.20 -6.61 18.05
N LYS A 117 1.17 -5.80 17.74
CA LYS A 117 -0.24 -6.21 17.77
C LYS A 117 -0.62 -7.10 16.59
N LEU A 118 0.22 -7.17 15.56
CA LEU A 118 0.02 -8.04 14.40
C LEU A 118 0.40 -9.49 14.75
N THR A 119 -0.36 -10.12 15.64
CA THR A 119 -0.03 -11.44 16.23
C THR A 119 -0.05 -12.60 15.23
N LYS A 120 -0.63 -12.41 14.03
CA LYS A 120 -0.67 -13.41 12.95
C LYS A 120 0.44 -13.22 11.92
N LEU A 121 1.26 -12.17 12.06
CA LEU A 121 2.29 -11.84 11.09
C LEU A 121 3.41 -12.88 11.12
N VAL A 122 3.64 -13.53 9.98
CA VAL A 122 4.68 -14.54 9.77
C VAL A 122 5.84 -13.97 8.98
N SER A 123 5.57 -13.04 8.07
CA SER A 123 6.57 -12.40 7.22
C SER A 123 6.48 -10.88 7.32
N LEU A 124 7.61 -10.25 7.63
CA LEU A 124 7.76 -8.80 7.68
C LEU A 124 9.05 -8.42 6.93
N ASP A 125 8.91 -7.76 5.78
CA ASP A 125 10.04 -7.25 5.03
C ASP A 125 10.08 -5.72 5.09
N LEU A 126 11.11 -5.19 5.76
CA LEU A 126 11.40 -3.77 5.88
C LEU A 126 12.72 -3.40 5.19
N SER A 127 13.27 -4.31 4.37
CA SER A 127 14.59 -4.14 3.78
C SER A 127 14.64 -2.94 2.83
N THR A 128 15.74 -2.20 2.88
CA THR A 128 16.04 -1.13 1.93
C THR A 128 17.32 -1.47 1.22
N ASN A 129 17.28 -1.50 -0.11
CA ASN A 129 18.48 -1.58 -0.93
C ASN A 129 19.22 -0.26 -0.81
N SER A 130 20.38 -0.30 -0.15
CA SER A 130 21.27 0.85 0.08
C SER A 130 21.72 1.54 -1.22
N PHE A 131 21.66 0.84 -2.36
CA PHE A 131 21.91 1.40 -3.68
C PHE A 131 20.93 2.51 -4.11
N LEU A 132 19.73 2.58 -3.50
CA LEU A 132 18.74 3.62 -3.78
C LEU A 132 18.88 4.87 -2.89
N GLY A 133 19.88 4.92 -1.99
CA GLY A 133 20.16 6.09 -1.14
C GLY A 133 19.05 6.45 -0.15
N GLY A 134 18.09 5.55 0.07
CA GLY A 134 16.93 5.80 0.93
C GLY A 134 17.27 5.69 2.42
N PRO A 135 16.71 6.56 3.28
CA PRO A 135 16.77 6.40 4.73
C PRO A 135 16.20 5.04 5.16
N ALA A 136 16.96 4.30 5.97
CA ALA A 136 16.53 3.03 6.53
C ALA A 136 15.71 3.25 7.81
N LEU A 137 14.67 2.42 8.00
CA LEU A 137 13.93 2.35 9.27
C LEU A 137 14.86 1.87 10.39
N LYS A 138 14.77 2.53 11.55
CA LYS A 138 15.56 2.17 12.73
C LYS A 138 14.69 1.44 13.74
N THR A 139 15.20 0.33 14.26
CA THR A 139 14.69 -0.26 15.50
C THR A 139 15.10 0.62 16.69
N ARG A 140 14.31 0.66 17.76
CA ARG A 140 14.68 1.40 18.97
C ARG A 140 15.81 0.62 19.67
N GLU A 141 16.93 1.28 19.94
CA GLU A 141 17.95 0.76 20.85
C GLU A 141 17.34 0.69 22.26
N ALA A 142 17.40 -0.49 22.88
CA ALA A 142 16.87 -0.76 24.21
C ALA A 142 17.83 -0.29 25.31
#